data_AF-A0A949AK76-F1
#
_entry.id   AF-A0A949AK76-F1
#
_cell.length_a   1.000
_cell.length_b   1.000
_cell.length_c   1.000
_cell.angle_alpha   90.00
_cell.angle_beta   90.00
_cell.angle_gamma   90.00
#
_symmetry.space_group_name_H-M   'P 1'
#
loop_
_entity.id
_entity.type
_entity.pdbx_description
1 polymer ?
#
loop_
_entity_poly.entity_id
_entity_poly.type
_entity_poly.pdbx_seq_one_letter_code
_entity_poly.pdbx_strand_id
1 'polypeptide(L)'
;MNKKIIKLFLIITTCIFLLVPALAQTDFSTSDNGIDVYFFWAHGCPHCSDEKPFLEKLEQKYSNLKVHSFEVTGSKENVDLLKKASKEL
;
A
#
# COMPACT_ATOMS: atom_id res chain seq x y z
N MET A 1 35.26 19.79 36.72
CA MET A 1 34.03 19.12 36.27
C MET A 1 33.62 18.08 37.32
N ASN A 2 32.45 18.23 37.93
CA ASN A 2 32.10 17.48 39.15
C ASN A 2 31.70 16.04 38.77
N LYS A 3 32.32 15.01 39.36
CA LYS A 3 32.12 13.60 38.97
C LYS A 3 30.64 13.16 39.04
N LYS A 4 29.86 13.80 39.93
CA LYS A 4 28.40 13.61 40.03
C LYS A 4 27.63 14.16 38.83
N ILE A 5 28.06 15.30 38.29
CA ILE A 5 27.46 15.94 37.11
C ILE A 5 27.77 15.10 35.86
N ILE A 6 28.98 14.56 35.75
CA ILE A 6 29.37 13.68 34.62
C ILE A 6 28.53 12.40 34.63
N LYS A 7 28.38 11.74 35.80
CA LYS A 7 27.54 10.54 35.93
C LYS A 7 26.07 10.83 35.63
N LEU A 8 25.55 11.98 36.08
CA LEU A 8 24.18 12.39 35.81
C LEU A 8 23.95 12.60 34.30
N PHE A 9 24.90 13.23 33.62
CA PHE A 9 24.84 13.44 32.17
C PHE A 9 24.87 12.12 31.40
N LEU A 10 25.69 11.16 31.82
CA LEU A 10 25.82 9.83 31.20
C LEU A 10 24.55 8.98 31.35
N ILE A 11 23.85 9.10 32.48
CA ILE A 11 22.58 8.42 32.72
C ILE A 11 21.47 9.03 31.86
N ILE A 12 21.41 10.36 31.78
CA ILE A 12 20.39 11.08 31.00
C ILE A 12 20.54 10.75 29.51
N THR A 13 21.75 10.77 28.96
CA THR A 13 21.99 10.43 27.54
C THR A 13 21.64 8.98 27.24
N THR A 14 21.95 8.05 28.14
CA THR A 14 21.62 6.62 27.99
C THR A 14 20.09 6.39 28.02
N CYS A 15 19.37 7.05 28.93
CA CYS A 15 17.92 6.95 29.00
C CYS A 15 17.24 7.53 27.75
N ILE A 16 17.71 8.69 27.26
CA ILE A 16 17.18 9.31 26.04
C ILE A 16 17.38 8.38 24.84
N PHE A 17 18.54 7.76 24.69
CA PHE A 17 18.82 6.84 23.59
C PHE A 17 17.88 5.61 23.58
N LEU A 18 17.46 5.14 24.75
CA LEU A 18 16.53 4.01 24.88
C LEU A 18 15.06 4.39 24.62
N LEU A 19 14.68 5.66 24.79
CA LEU A 19 13.29 6.14 24.66
C LEU A 19 12.93 6.64 23.25
N VAL A 20 13.91 7.02 22.43
CA VAL A 20 13.69 7.57 21.08
C VAL A 20 13.06 6.58 20.08
N PRO A 21 13.38 5.27 20.03
CA PRO A 21 12.85 4.38 19.00
C PRO A 21 11.34 4.12 19.13
N ALA A 22 10.72 4.39 20.28
CA ALA A 22 9.28 4.26 20.47
C ALA A 22 8.46 5.34 19.71
N LEU A 23 9.07 6.48 19.38
CA LEU A 23 8.41 7.58 18.66
C LEU A 23 8.71 7.57 17.16
N ALA A 24 9.58 6.67 16.69
CA ALA A 24 9.97 6.56 15.28
C ALA A 24 9.03 5.67 14.46
N GLN A 25 7.91 5.24 15.04
CA GLN A 25 6.83 4.61 14.28
C GLN A 25 6.08 5.71 13.55
N THR A 26 6.67 6.21 12.47
CA THR A 26 5.89 6.90 11.45
C THR A 26 5.03 5.84 10.80
N ASP A 27 3.78 5.72 11.24
CA ASP A 27 2.76 5.08 10.43
C ASP A 27 2.84 5.72 9.05
N PHE A 28 3.26 4.94 8.06
CA PHE A 28 3.10 5.33 6.67
C PHE A 28 1.60 5.33 6.42
N SER A 29 0.95 6.43 6.79
CA SER A 29 -0.42 6.71 6.43
C SER A 29 -0.42 6.88 4.92
N THR A 30 -0.50 5.75 4.20
CA THR A 30 -1.29 5.69 2.97
C THR A 30 -2.54 6.49 3.26
N SER A 31 -2.80 7.51 2.46
CA SER A 31 -4.05 8.27 2.47
C SER A 31 -5.19 7.35 2.92
N ASP A 32 -5.99 7.79 3.91
CA ASP A 32 -7.15 7.07 4.46
C ASP A 32 -8.20 6.67 3.40
N ASN A 33 -7.95 7.03 2.14
CA ASN A 33 -8.67 6.55 0.98
C ASN A 33 -8.01 5.25 0.50
N GLY A 34 -8.71 4.12 0.67
CA GLY A 34 -8.31 2.85 0.07
C GLY A 34 -7.94 3.00 -1.41
N ILE A 35 -7.02 2.15 -1.88
CA ILE A 35 -6.54 2.15 -3.27
C ILE A 35 -7.39 1.15 -4.06
N ASP A 36 -8.20 1.65 -4.98
CA ASP A 36 -8.96 0.82 -5.91
C ASP A 36 -8.20 0.59 -7.23
N VAL A 37 -7.95 -0.68 -7.56
CA VAL A 37 -7.37 -1.11 -8.84
C VAL A 37 -8.46 -1.72 -9.69
N TYR A 38 -8.76 -1.12 -10.84
CA TYR A 38 -9.77 -1.62 -11.80
C TYR A 38 -9.07 -2.42 -12.91
N PHE A 39 -9.16 -3.74 -12.83
CA PHE A 39 -8.54 -4.67 -13.77
C PHE A 39 -9.55 -5.17 -14.82
N PHE A 40 -9.49 -4.58 -16.01
CA PHE A 40 -10.27 -5.00 -17.17
C PHE A 40 -9.48 -6.03 -17.99
N TRP A 41 -10.06 -7.19 -18.25
CA TRP A 41 -9.39 -8.29 -18.94
C TRP A 41 -10.29 -9.00 -19.94
N ALA A 42 -9.68 -9.70 -20.90
CA ALA A 42 -10.37 -10.39 -21.99
C ALA A 42 -10.05 -11.89 -21.99
N HIS A 43 -11.02 -12.74 -22.35
CA HIS A 43 -10.75 -14.15 -22.60
C HIS A 43 -9.70 -14.33 -23.72
N GLY A 44 -8.75 -15.24 -23.50
CA GLY A 44 -7.64 -15.48 -24.45
C GLY A 44 -6.50 -14.45 -24.40
N CYS A 45 -6.53 -13.49 -23.46
CA CYS A 45 -5.43 -12.56 -23.22
C CYS A 45 -4.32 -13.23 -22.38
N PRO A 46 -3.15 -13.57 -22.96
CA PRO A 46 -2.07 -14.25 -22.22
C PRO A 46 -1.53 -13.38 -21.08
N HIS A 47 -1.34 -12.08 -21.31
CA HIS A 47 -0.85 -11.16 -20.29
C HIS A 47 -1.79 -11.01 -19.10
N CYS A 48 -3.11 -11.02 -19.35
CA CYS A 48 -4.12 -10.95 -18.30
C CYS A 48 -4.08 -12.18 -17.38
N SER A 49 -3.67 -13.34 -17.91
CA SER A 49 -3.52 -14.58 -17.16
C SER A 49 -2.33 -14.51 -16.19
N ASP A 50 -1.25 -13.85 -16.60
CA ASP A 50 -0.06 -13.63 -15.77
C ASP A 50 -0.25 -12.48 -14.76
N GLU A 51 -1.04 -11.47 -15.12
CA GLU A 51 -1.29 -10.29 -14.28
C GLU A 51 -2.23 -10.58 -13.10
N LYS A 52 -3.26 -11.42 -13.31
CA LYS A 52 -4.20 -11.79 -12.24
C LYS A 52 -3.53 -12.29 -10.95
N PRO A 53 -2.64 -13.30 -10.97
CA PRO A 53 -1.96 -13.76 -9.75
C PRO A 53 -1.00 -12.73 -9.16
N PHE A 54 -0.51 -11.77 -9.95
CA PHE A 54 0.27 -10.65 -9.42
C PHE A 54 -0.62 -9.68 -8.63
N LEU A 55 -1.76 -9.29 -9.19
CA LEU A 55 -2.73 -8.41 -8.52
C LEU A 55 -3.30 -9.05 -7.24
N GLU A 56 -3.57 -10.36 -7.25
CA GLU A 56 -4.00 -11.10 -6.05
C GLU A 56 -2.95 -11.05 -4.93
N LYS A 57 -1.66 -11.16 -5.27
CA LYS A 57 -0.57 -11.00 -4.30
C LYS A 57 -0.47 -9.58 -3.76
N LEU A 58 -0.77 -8.57 -4.58
CA LEU A 58 -0.80 -7.18 -4.12
C LEU A 58 -1.97 -6.93 -3.17
N GLU A 59 -3.17 -7.41 -3.50
CA GLU A 59 -4.35 -7.29 -2.63
C GLU A 59 -4.12 -7.96 -1.26
N GLN A 60 -3.42 -9.10 -1.23
CA GLN A 60 -3.03 -9.76 0.03
C GLN A 60 -1.96 -9.00 0.83
N LYS A 61 -1.04 -8.33 0.14
CA LYS A 61 0.09 -7.62 0.75
C LYS A 61 -0.31 -6.26 1.32
N TYR A 62 -1.25 -5.58 0.68
CA TYR A 62 -1.66 -4.22 1.02
C TYR A 62 -3.12 -4.24 1.46
N SER A 63 -3.36 -4.19 2.78
CA SER A 63 -4.71 -4.28 3.38
C SER A 63 -5.65 -3.14 2.96
N ASN A 64 -5.10 -2.03 2.47
CA ASN A 64 -5.83 -0.89 1.95
C ASN A 64 -6.02 -0.92 0.43
N LEU A 65 -5.60 -1.98 -0.27
CA LEU A 65 -5.75 -2.14 -1.72
C LEU A 65 -6.91 -3.08 -2.03
N LYS A 66 -7.77 -2.70 -2.98
CA LYS A 66 -8.87 -3.52 -3.49
C LYS A 66 -8.76 -3.68 -5.00
N VAL A 67 -8.81 -4.91 -5.50
CA VAL A 67 -8.83 -5.20 -6.93
C VAL A 67 -10.26 -5.49 -7.38
N HIS A 68 -10.75 -4.72 -8.35
CA HIS A 68 -12.03 -4.91 -9.02
C HIS A 68 -11.77 -5.49 -10.41
N SER A 69 -12.26 -6.71 -10.69
CA SER A 69 -11.96 -7.43 -11.92
C SER A 69 -13.16 -7.52 -12.85
N PHE A 70 -13.01 -7.10 -14.11
CA PHE A 70 -14.07 -7.04 -15.11
C PHE A 70 -13.67 -7.76 -16.41
N GLU A 71 -14.38 -8.83 -16.75
CA GLU A 71 -14.19 -9.56 -18.02
C GLU A 71 -14.95 -8.84 -19.15
N VAL A 72 -14.29 -8.52 -20.27
CA VAL A 72 -14.88 -7.67 -21.33
C VAL A 72 -15.30 -8.41 -22.60
N THR A 73 -14.82 -9.63 -22.88
CA THR A 73 -15.19 -10.34 -24.12
C THR A 73 -16.64 -10.79 -24.15
N GLY A 74 -17.19 -11.20 -23.01
CA GLY A 74 -18.58 -11.65 -22.88
C GLY A 74 -19.55 -10.61 -22.33
N SER A 75 -19.08 -9.41 -21.96
CA SER A 75 -19.90 -8.41 -21.27
C SER A 75 -19.81 -7.03 -21.91
N LYS A 76 -20.90 -6.67 -22.63
CA LYS A 76 -21.08 -5.32 -23.18
C LYS A 76 -21.05 -4.24 -22.08
N GLU A 77 -21.62 -4.55 -20.92
CA GLU A 77 -21.62 -3.65 -19.77
C GLU A 77 -20.19 -3.33 -19.30
N ASN A 78 -19.33 -4.35 -19.19
CA ASN A 78 -17.93 -4.16 -18.79
C ASN A 78 -17.11 -3.43 -19.86
N VAL A 79 -17.44 -3.63 -21.15
CA VAL A 79 -16.85 -2.85 -22.25
C VAL A 79 -17.24 -1.37 -22.14
N ASP A 80 -18.49 -1.08 -21.81
CA ASP A 80 -18.95 0.31 -21.65
C ASP A 80 -18.36 0.95 -20.38
N LEU A 81 -18.18 0.18 -19.31
CA LEU A 81 -17.43 0.60 -18.12
C LEU A 81 -15.96 0.93 -18.45
N LEU A 82 -15.27 0.07 -19.21
CA LEU A 82 -13.91 0.31 -19.68
C LEU A 82 -13.83 1.62 -20.48
N LYS A 83 -14.74 1.82 -21.44
CA LYS A 83 -14.79 3.06 -22.23
C LYS A 83 -15.01 4.30 -21.38
N LYS A 84 -15.82 4.20 -20.31
CA LYS A 84 -16.04 5.30 -19.37
C LYS A 84 -14.76 5.61 -18.60
N ALA A 85 -14.13 4.58 -18.01
CA ALA A 85 -12.87 4.73 -17.29
C ALA A 85 -11.77 5.35 -18.16
N SER A 86 -11.65 4.94 -19.43
CA SER A 86 -10.65 5.50 -20.37
C SER A 86 -10.87 6.97 -20.73
N LYS A 87 -12.06 7.55 -20.48
CA LYS A 87 -12.33 8.97 -20.74
C LYS A 87 -12.07 9.88 -19.53
N GLU A 88 -12.05 9.29 -18.35
CA GLU A 88 -11.88 10.02 -17.08
C GLU A 88 -10.40 10.09 -16.63
N LEU A 89 -9.52 9.34 -17.31
CA LEU A 89 -8.06 9.36 -17.17
C LEU A 89 -7.43 10.35 -18.16
#